data_AF-A0A368D1X6-F1
#
_entry.id   AF-A0A368D1X6-F1
#
_cell.length_a   1.000
_cell.length_b   1.000
_cell.length_c   1.000
_cell.angle_alpha   90.00
_cell.angle_beta   90.00
_cell.angle_gamma   90.00
#
_symmetry.space_group_name_H-M   'P 1'
#
loop_
_entity.id
_entity.type
_entity.pdbx_description
1 polymer ?
#
loop_
_entity_poly.entity_id
_entity_poly.type
_entity_poly.pdbx_seq_one_letter_code
_entity_poly.pdbx_strand_id
1 'polypeptide(L)'
;MKFKFLKFLGFYKKLIFLIIFLIGFHSCSKEQQSINCIDSDLIDMSIICTEEYKPVCGCDNKTYSNDCKANKNGVTKFEMGACEE
;
A
#
# COMPACT_ATOMS: atom_id res chain seq x y z
N MET A 1 -18.83 -45.39 26.27
CA MET A 1 -19.06 -43.94 26.07
C MET A 1 -17.87 -43.13 25.53
N LYS A 2 -16.60 -43.55 25.73
CA LYS A 2 -15.40 -42.81 25.24
C LYS A 2 -15.29 -42.68 23.70
N PHE A 3 -15.77 -43.66 22.94
CA PHE A 3 -15.59 -43.72 21.47
C PHE A 3 -16.44 -42.72 20.66
N LYS A 4 -17.60 -42.30 21.18
CA LYS A 4 -18.44 -41.25 20.55
C LYS A 4 -17.86 -39.85 20.74
N PHE A 5 -17.21 -39.61 21.88
CA PHE A 5 -16.61 -38.31 22.24
C PHE A 5 -15.39 -37.98 21.37
N LEU A 6 -14.53 -38.96 21.09
CA LEU A 6 -13.37 -38.82 20.19
C LEU A 6 -13.75 -38.51 18.73
N LYS A 7 -14.85 -39.10 18.24
CA LYS A 7 -15.40 -38.78 16.92
C LYS A 7 -15.97 -37.36 16.89
N PHE A 8 -16.68 -36.95 17.93
CA PHE A 8 -17.26 -35.61 18.06
C PHE A 8 -16.17 -34.51 18.04
N LEU A 9 -15.06 -34.74 18.73
CA LEU A 9 -13.90 -33.85 18.74
C LEU A 9 -13.20 -33.76 17.37
N GLY A 10 -13.16 -34.86 16.61
CA GLY A 10 -12.61 -34.90 15.26
C GLY A 10 -13.47 -34.19 14.22
N PHE A 11 -14.80 -34.32 14.32
CA PHE A 11 -15.75 -33.58 13.48
C PHE A 11 -15.68 -32.07 13.76
N TYR A 12 -15.61 -31.69 15.03
CA TYR A 12 -15.50 -30.28 15.44
C TYR A 12 -14.17 -29.65 14.98
N LYS A 13 -13.05 -30.40 14.99
CA LYS A 13 -11.77 -29.93 14.41
C LYS A 13 -11.82 -29.75 12.89
N LYS A 14 -12.47 -30.66 12.15
CA LYS A 14 -12.67 -30.52 10.69
C LYS A 14 -13.58 -29.34 10.35
N LEU A 15 -14.62 -29.11 11.14
CA LEU A 15 -15.53 -27.98 10.96
C LEU A 15 -14.82 -26.64 11.22
N ILE A 16 -14.02 -26.56 12.29
CA ILE A 16 -13.15 -25.40 12.57
C ILE A 16 -12.16 -25.16 11.43
N PHE A 17 -11.53 -26.21 10.89
CA PHE A 17 -10.56 -26.08 9.80
C PHE A 17 -11.21 -25.61 8.50
N LEU A 18 -12.43 -26.08 8.20
CA LEU A 18 -13.22 -25.64 7.05
C LEU A 18 -13.65 -24.17 7.19
N ILE A 19 -14.03 -23.76 8.39
CA ILE A 19 -14.39 -22.37 8.70
C ILE A 19 -13.15 -21.45 8.60
N ILE A 20 -11.99 -21.87 9.13
CA ILE A 20 -10.73 -21.13 8.99
C ILE A 20 -10.29 -21.04 7.53
N PHE A 21 -10.50 -22.09 6.72
CA PHE A 21 -10.21 -22.06 5.29
C PHE A 21 -11.16 -21.10 4.55
N LEU A 22 -12.45 -21.06 4.89
CA LEU A 22 -13.41 -20.11 4.31
C LEU A 22 -13.17 -18.66 4.74
N ILE A 23 -12.70 -18.43 5.97
CA ILE A 23 -12.36 -17.09 6.47
C ILE A 23 -10.95 -16.65 5.97
N GLY A 24 -10.04 -17.61 5.77
CA GLY A 24 -8.65 -17.39 5.38
C GLY A 24 -8.44 -16.93 3.93
N PHE A 25 -9.47 -16.92 3.09
CA PHE A 25 -9.41 -16.37 1.72
C PHE A 25 -9.78 -14.89 1.62
N HIS A 26 -10.16 -14.21 2.72
CA HIS A 26 -10.70 -12.84 2.62
C HIS A 26 -9.91 -11.73 3.33
N SER A 27 -8.59 -11.86 3.48
CA SER A 27 -7.78 -10.70 3.88
C SER A 27 -6.53 -10.56 3.02
N CYS A 28 -6.73 -10.27 1.74
CA CYS A 28 -5.85 -9.32 1.07
C CYS A 28 -6.41 -7.92 1.33
N SER A 29 -6.18 -7.43 2.54
CA SER A 29 -6.31 -6.01 2.80
C SER A 29 -5.05 -5.35 2.24
N LYS A 30 -5.08 -4.92 0.97
CA LYS A 30 -4.37 -3.68 0.63
C LYS A 30 -5.13 -2.53 1.29
N GLU A 31 -5.12 -2.51 2.61
CA GLU A 31 -5.63 -1.40 3.40
C GLU A 31 -4.56 -0.31 3.30
N GLN A 32 -5.01 0.86 2.85
CA GLN A 32 -4.25 2.11 2.73
C GLN A 32 -3.50 2.38 1.42
N GLN A 33 -4.19 2.40 0.28
CA GLN A 33 -3.73 3.24 -0.83
C GLN A 33 -4.35 4.64 -0.68
N SER A 34 -3.48 5.65 -0.57
CA SER A 34 -3.73 7.11 -0.74
C SER A 34 -4.13 8.03 0.44
N ILE A 35 -3.67 7.80 1.68
CA ILE A 35 -3.60 8.90 2.68
C ILE A 35 -2.19 9.51 2.74
N ASN A 36 -1.16 8.74 2.39
CA ASN A 36 0.22 9.19 2.48
C ASN A 36 0.63 9.82 1.15
N CYS A 37 1.12 11.06 1.20
CA CYS A 37 1.58 11.79 0.02
C CYS A 37 2.71 11.07 -0.72
N ILE A 38 3.59 10.42 0.03
CA ILE A 38 4.73 9.66 -0.48
C ILE A 38 4.37 8.18 -0.47
N ASP A 39 4.41 7.56 -1.64
CA ASP A 39 4.33 6.12 -1.83
C ASP A 39 5.76 5.56 -1.97
N SER A 40 6.23 4.89 -0.91
CA SER A 40 7.57 4.30 -0.87
C SER A 40 7.81 3.25 -1.94
N ASP A 41 6.76 2.58 -2.42
CA ASP A 41 6.86 1.57 -3.48
C ASP A 41 7.07 2.22 -4.86
N LEU A 42 6.84 3.53 -4.99
CA LEU A 42 7.05 4.31 -6.21
C LEU A 42 8.40 5.06 -6.24
N ILE A 43 9.20 5.00 -5.16
CA ILE A 43 10.52 5.63 -5.15
C ILE A 43 11.47 4.84 -6.06
N ASP A 44 11.92 5.47 -7.15
CA ASP A 44 12.81 4.83 -8.12
C ASP A 44 14.04 5.70 -8.42
N MET A 45 15.14 5.40 -7.73
CA MET A 45 16.41 6.10 -7.90
C MET A 45 17.05 5.91 -9.28
N SER A 46 16.61 4.94 -10.08
CA SER A 46 17.11 4.69 -11.43
C SER A 46 16.53 5.65 -12.49
N ILE A 47 15.42 6.33 -12.19
CA ILE A 47 14.84 7.34 -13.09
C ILE A 47 15.83 8.48 -13.29
N ILE A 48 16.15 8.78 -14.56
CA ILE A 48 16.97 9.92 -14.95
C ILE A 48 16.03 11.04 -15.38
N CYS A 49 16.08 12.16 -14.67
CA CYS A 49 15.30 13.36 -14.99
C CYS A 49 16.16 14.39 -15.71
N THR A 50 15.53 15.17 -16.59
CA THR A 50 16.15 16.36 -17.15
C THR A 50 16.39 17.42 -16.07
N GLU A 51 17.35 18.32 -16.31
CA GLU A 51 17.60 19.48 -15.45
C GLU A 51 16.76 20.71 -15.83
N GLU A 52 15.71 20.52 -16.63
CA GLU A 52 14.72 21.57 -16.90
C GLU A 52 14.02 21.98 -15.60
N TYR A 53 13.96 23.30 -15.37
CA TYR A 53 13.26 23.88 -14.24
C TYR A 53 11.80 24.20 -14.59
N LYS A 54 10.89 23.32 -14.18
CA LYS A 54 9.43 23.43 -14.31
C LYS A 54 8.80 23.00 -12.98
N PRO A 55 8.85 23.86 -11.94
CA PRO A 55 8.63 23.42 -10.58
C PRO A 55 7.21 22.89 -10.35
N VAL A 56 7.09 21.94 -9.43
CA VAL A 56 5.82 21.43 -8.93
C VAL A 56 5.82 21.41 -7.39
N CYS A 57 4.66 21.65 -6.79
CA CYS A 57 4.46 21.59 -5.34
C CYS A 57 3.83 20.25 -4.99
N GLY A 58 4.58 19.39 -4.31
CA GLY A 58 4.09 18.08 -3.85
C GLY A 58 3.05 18.20 -2.75
N CYS A 59 2.22 17.17 -2.59
CA CYS A 59 1.30 17.04 -1.46
C CYS A 59 1.99 16.98 -0.09
N ASP A 60 3.33 16.89 -0.05
CA ASP A 60 4.18 16.93 1.12
C ASP A 60 4.71 18.35 1.40
N ASN A 61 4.16 19.34 0.69
CA ASN A 61 4.55 20.75 0.72
C ASN A 61 6.03 20.98 0.38
N LYS A 62 6.61 20.13 -0.46
CA LYS A 62 7.95 20.34 -1.02
C LYS A 62 7.88 20.73 -2.48
N THR A 63 8.70 21.72 -2.84
CA THR A 63 8.94 22.08 -4.22
C THR A 63 9.93 21.12 -4.86
N TYR A 64 9.55 20.49 -5.97
CA TYR A 64 10.43 19.69 -6.82
C TYR A 64 10.78 20.49 -8.07
N SER A 65 12.02 20.40 -8.58
CA SER A 65 12.44 21.20 -9.74
C SER A 65 11.67 20.88 -11.02
N ASN A 66 11.12 19.66 -11.11
CA ASN A 66 10.18 19.23 -12.14
C ASN A 66 9.35 18.03 -11.66
N ASP A 67 8.31 17.72 -12.43
CA ASP A 67 7.40 16.59 -12.25
C ASP A 67 8.13 15.23 -12.22
N CYS A 68 9.13 15.03 -13.08
CA CYS A 68 9.97 13.83 -13.06
C CYS A 68 10.65 13.63 -11.69
N LYS A 69 11.24 14.70 -11.13
CA LYS A 69 11.87 14.65 -9.80
C LYS A 69 10.85 14.40 -8.69
N ALA A 70 9.62 14.90 -8.79
CA ALA A 70 8.54 14.57 -7.84
C ALA A 70 8.17 13.08 -7.92
N ASN A 71 7.91 12.57 -9.12
CA ASN A 71 7.55 11.16 -9.34
C ASN A 71 8.64 10.20 -8.85
N LYS A 72 9.91 10.51 -9.15
CA LYS A 72 11.08 9.73 -8.69
C LYS A 72 11.15 9.60 -7.16
N ASN A 73 10.64 10.60 -6.43
CA ASN A 73 10.59 10.61 -4.97
C ASN A 73 9.29 10.00 -4.41
N GLY A 74 8.47 9.35 -5.24
CA GLY A 74 7.24 8.69 -4.82
C GLY A 74 6.10 9.66 -4.49
N VAL A 75 6.17 10.92 -4.94
CA VAL A 75 5.08 11.90 -4.72
C VAL A 75 3.86 11.50 -5.54
N THR A 76 2.74 11.27 -4.86
CA THR A 76 1.51 10.76 -5.49
C THR A 76 0.59 11.85 -6.04
N LYS A 77 0.76 13.10 -5.59
CA LYS A 77 0.00 14.26 -6.06
C LYS A 77 0.85 15.53 -5.97
N PHE A 78 0.79 16.37 -6.99
CA PHE A 78 1.42 17.68 -7.00
C PHE A 78 0.63 18.67 -7.85
N GLU A 79 0.85 19.96 -7.59
CA GLU A 79 0.32 21.08 -8.38
C GLU A 79 1.45 21.77 -9.15
N MET A 80 1.10 22.45 -10.24
CA MET A 80 2.09 23.17 -11.06
C MET A 80 2.54 24.45 -10.35
N GLY A 81 3.84 24.72 -10.35
CA GLY A 81 4.44 25.82 -9.61
C GLY A 81 5.17 25.38 -8.34
N ALA A 82 5.95 26.27 -7.75
CA ALA A 82 6.55 26.04 -6.44
C ALA A 82 5.50 26.17 -5.33
N CYS A 83 5.76 25.58 -4.16
CA CYS A 83 4.91 25.77 -2.99
C CYS A 83 4.97 27.22 -2.49
N GLU A 84 3.87 27.72 -1.94
CA GLU A 84 3.82 28.99 -1.24
C GLU A 84 4.52 28.84 0.13
N GLU A 85 5.38 29.81 0.49
CA GLU A 85 6.06 29.88 1.81
C GLU A 85 5.18 30.51 2.89
#